data_AF-A0A2J4YFV6-F1
#
_entry.id   AF-A0A2J4YFV6-F1
#
_cell.length_a   1.000
_cell.length_b   1.000
_cell.length_c   1.000
_cell.angle_alpha   90.00
_cell.angle_beta   90.00
_cell.angle_gamma   90.00
#
_symmetry.space_group_name_H-M   'P 1'
#
loop_
_entity.id
_entity.type
_entity.pdbx_description
1 polymer ?
#
loop_
_entity_poly.entity_id
_entity_poly.type
_entity_poly.pdbx_seq_one_letter_code
_entity_poly.pdbx_strand_id
1 'polypeptide(L)'
;MAQQTPLFEQHTLCGARMVDFHGWMMPLHYGSQIDEHHAVRGDAGMFDVSHMTIVDFHGSRIREFLRYLLANDVAKLTVPGKALYSGMLTASGGVIDDLIVYFLSEDYFRLVVNSATREKDLAWITQQSDSYGLEITVRDDLSLIAVQGPKAKEKAATLFTDAQRQAVEGMKPFFGVQAGDLFIATTGYTGEAGYEIALPNEQAVDFWRGLLDAGVKPCG
;
A
#
# COMPACT_ATOMS: atom_id res chain seq x y z
N MET A 1 4.86 -23.25 6.48
CA MET A 1 6.08 -22.43 6.34
C MET A 1 5.63 -21.00 6.15
N ALA A 2 6.37 -20.02 6.67
CA ALA A 2 6.07 -18.61 6.41
C ALA A 2 6.10 -18.33 4.89
N GLN A 3 5.21 -17.46 4.43
CA GLN A 3 5.12 -16.99 3.05
C GLN A 3 6.27 -16.05 2.72
N GLN A 4 6.54 -15.86 1.43
CA GLN A 4 7.59 -15.00 0.91
C GLN A 4 6.98 -14.00 -0.05
N THR A 5 7.42 -12.74 0.00
CA THR A 5 7.07 -11.76 -1.01
C THR A 5 7.88 -12.02 -2.29
N PRO A 6 7.47 -11.47 -3.45
CA PRO A 6 8.27 -11.53 -4.68
C PRO A 6 9.68 -10.90 -4.54
N LEU A 7 9.89 -10.08 -3.52
CA LEU A 7 11.16 -9.41 -3.23
C LEU A 7 12.07 -10.18 -2.28
N PHE A 8 11.67 -11.37 -1.79
CA PHE A 8 12.45 -12.14 -0.81
C PHE A 8 13.91 -12.34 -1.22
N GLU A 9 14.18 -12.70 -2.47
CA GLU A 9 15.57 -12.86 -2.95
C GLU A 9 16.33 -11.53 -2.90
N GLN A 10 15.71 -10.42 -3.32
CA GLN A 10 16.34 -9.10 -3.25
C GLN A 10 16.69 -8.70 -1.81
N HIS A 11 15.83 -9.07 -0.85
CA HIS A 11 16.10 -8.83 0.57
C HIS A 11 17.37 -9.53 1.02
N THR A 12 17.51 -10.82 0.68
CA THR A 12 18.70 -11.60 1.02
C THR A 12 19.98 -11.03 0.37
N LEU A 13 19.90 -10.60 -0.89
CA LEU A 13 21.01 -9.96 -1.60
C LEU A 13 21.40 -8.61 -0.99
N CYS A 14 20.44 -7.87 -0.44
CA CYS A 14 20.67 -6.61 0.26
C CYS A 14 21.16 -6.80 1.71
N GLY A 15 21.39 -8.04 2.15
CA GLY A 15 21.89 -8.34 3.51
C GLY A 15 20.81 -8.33 4.59
N ALA A 16 19.54 -8.55 4.23
CA ALA A 16 18.45 -8.55 5.18
C ALA A 16 18.61 -9.61 6.29
N ARG A 17 18.31 -9.21 7.53
CA ARG A 17 18.03 -10.11 8.64
C ARG A 17 16.55 -10.49 8.62
N MET A 18 16.23 -11.64 8.02
CA MET A 18 14.84 -12.09 7.87
C MET A 18 14.25 -12.60 9.20
N VAL A 19 12.97 -12.28 9.45
CA VAL A 19 12.16 -12.74 10.59
C VAL A 19 10.78 -13.19 10.13
N ASP A 20 10.10 -14.00 10.95
CA ASP A 20 8.69 -14.31 10.77
C ASP A 20 7.85 -13.14 11.33
N PHE A 21 7.21 -12.40 10.43
CA PHE A 21 6.26 -11.33 10.71
C PHE A 21 4.87 -11.80 10.31
N HIS A 22 4.11 -12.30 11.29
CA HIS A 22 2.73 -12.80 11.09
C HIS A 22 2.59 -13.83 9.95
N GLY A 23 3.55 -14.73 9.82
CA GLY A 23 3.55 -15.77 8.79
C GLY A 23 4.17 -15.33 7.47
N TRP A 24 4.83 -14.17 7.41
CA TRP A 24 5.62 -13.72 6.27
C TRP A 24 7.10 -13.59 6.65
N MET A 25 7.99 -14.03 5.76
CA MET A 25 9.42 -13.78 5.91
C MET A 25 9.74 -12.35 5.47
N MET A 26 9.92 -11.46 6.44
CA MET A 26 10.17 -10.03 6.20
C MET A 26 11.54 -9.61 6.76
N PRO A 27 12.20 -8.60 6.16
CA PRO A 27 13.44 -8.04 6.68
C PRO A 27 13.18 -7.27 7.98
N LEU A 28 13.83 -7.64 9.09
CA LEU A 28 13.82 -6.83 10.32
C LEU A 28 14.73 -5.59 10.19
N HIS A 29 15.80 -5.74 9.41
CA HIS A 29 16.75 -4.70 9.01
C HIS A 29 17.72 -5.25 7.97
N TYR A 30 18.48 -4.38 7.31
CA TYR A 30 19.54 -4.69 6.34
C TYR A 30 20.95 -4.48 6.89
N GLY A 31 21.05 -4.22 8.20
CA GLY A 31 22.30 -4.25 8.96
C GLY A 31 22.27 -3.29 10.15
N SER A 32 21.61 -2.14 10.00
CA SER A 32 21.52 -1.10 11.01
C SER A 32 20.18 -0.37 10.93
N GLN A 33 19.28 -0.69 11.87
CA GLN A 33 17.97 -0.03 11.99
C GLN A 33 18.10 1.48 12.20
N ILE A 34 19.16 1.92 12.87
CA ILE A 34 19.44 3.34 13.09
C ILE A 34 19.76 4.05 11.76
N ASP A 35 20.57 3.44 10.91
CA ASP A 35 20.91 4.03 9.61
C ASP A 35 19.72 4.00 8.65
N GLU A 36 18.88 2.97 8.72
CA GLU A 36 17.62 2.87 7.98
C GLU A 36 16.64 3.97 8.40
N HIS A 37 16.46 4.17 9.71
CA HIS A 37 15.69 5.27 10.26
C HIS A 37 16.21 6.64 9.78
N HIS A 38 17.53 6.87 9.87
CA HIS A 38 18.14 8.12 9.43
C HIS A 38 18.04 8.33 7.92
N ALA A 39 18.06 7.27 7.12
CA ALA A 39 17.86 7.38 5.67
C ALA A 39 16.46 7.89 5.33
N VAL A 40 15.42 7.38 5.98
CA VAL A 40 14.05 7.89 5.79
C VAL A 40 13.93 9.35 6.26
N ARG A 41 14.53 9.70 7.41
CA ARG A 41 14.44 11.06 7.96
C ARG A 41 15.27 12.10 7.20
N GLY A 42 16.40 11.70 6.62
CA GLY A 42 17.37 12.61 6.01
C GLY A 42 17.43 12.58 4.48
N ASP A 43 16.96 11.50 3.85
CA ASP A 43 17.07 11.29 2.40
C ASP A 43 15.87 10.49 1.83
N ALA A 44 16.07 9.20 1.54
CA ALA A 44 15.00 8.29 1.13
C ALA A 44 15.30 6.84 1.57
N GLY A 45 14.30 6.19 2.15
CA GLY A 45 14.26 4.75 2.39
C GLY A 45 13.10 4.09 1.68
N MET A 46 13.17 2.78 1.49
CA MET A 46 12.07 1.98 0.95
C MET A 46 11.81 0.70 1.73
N PHE A 47 10.54 0.32 1.79
CA PHE A 47 10.05 -0.83 2.51
C PHE A 47 9.28 -1.73 1.56
N ASP A 48 9.51 -3.04 1.65
CA ASP A 48 8.62 -4.02 1.05
C ASP A 48 7.41 -4.20 1.97
N VAL A 49 6.27 -3.72 1.50
CA VAL A 49 4.99 -3.83 2.20
C VAL A 49 4.00 -4.71 1.43
N SER A 50 4.51 -5.60 0.57
CA SER A 50 3.72 -6.56 -0.22
C SER A 50 3.05 -7.64 0.62
N HIS A 51 3.35 -7.70 1.92
CA HIS A 51 2.64 -8.53 2.88
C HIS A 51 1.25 -7.97 3.22
N MET A 52 0.99 -6.68 2.97
CA MET A 52 -0.34 -6.08 3.08
C MET A 52 -1.29 -6.62 2.00
N THR A 53 -2.59 -6.51 2.23
CA THR A 53 -3.59 -7.01 1.28
C THR A 53 -4.30 -5.84 0.61
N ILE A 54 -4.25 -5.81 -0.73
CA ILE A 54 -5.01 -4.87 -1.56
C ILE A 54 -6.34 -5.55 -1.97
N VAL A 55 -7.45 -4.85 -1.78
CA VAL A 55 -8.79 -5.34 -2.12
C VAL A 55 -9.51 -4.31 -2.97
N ASP A 56 -9.88 -4.70 -4.19
CA ASP A 56 -10.66 -3.89 -5.12
C ASP A 56 -12.15 -4.23 -4.99
N PHE A 57 -12.99 -3.19 -5.07
CA PHE A 57 -14.45 -3.28 -4.99
C PHE A 57 -15.07 -2.69 -6.25
N HIS A 58 -15.93 -3.45 -6.91
CA HIS A 58 -16.71 -3.01 -8.06
C HIS A 58 -18.22 -3.19 -7.83
N GLY A 59 -19.01 -2.23 -8.33
CA GLY A 59 -20.48 -2.23 -8.20
C GLY A 59 -21.09 -0.89 -7.83
N SER A 60 -22.39 -0.72 -8.07
CA SER A 60 -23.07 0.59 -7.91
C SER A 60 -23.37 0.98 -6.46
N ARG A 61 -23.31 0.03 -5.52
CA ARG A 61 -23.64 0.25 -4.10
C ARG A 61 -22.41 0.26 -3.18
N ILE A 62 -21.19 0.37 -3.73
CA ILE A 62 -19.96 0.34 -2.91
C ILE A 62 -19.94 1.47 -1.90
N ARG A 63 -20.24 2.71 -2.34
CA ARG A 63 -20.24 3.87 -1.43
C ARG A 63 -21.24 3.68 -0.29
N GLU A 64 -22.42 3.12 -0.57
CA GLU A 64 -23.40 2.80 0.46
C GLU A 64 -22.85 1.78 1.46
N PHE A 65 -22.26 0.69 0.96
CA PHE A 65 -21.62 -0.35 1.78
C PHE A 65 -20.49 0.19 2.64
N LEU A 66 -19.54 0.92 2.06
CA LEU A 66 -18.37 1.42 2.79
C LEU A 66 -18.74 2.48 3.83
N ARG A 67 -19.82 3.25 3.65
CA ARG A 67 -20.37 4.14 4.69
C ARG A 67 -20.98 3.40 5.87
N TYR A 68 -21.41 2.16 5.66
CA TYR A 68 -21.89 1.28 6.73
C TYR A 68 -20.72 0.56 7.42
N LEU A 69 -19.77 0.05 6.63
CA LEU A 69 -18.65 -0.77 7.12
C LEU A 69 -17.60 0.03 7.91
N LEU A 70 -17.29 1.26 7.47
CA LEU A 70 -16.19 2.06 7.98
C LEU A 70 -16.68 3.13 8.96
N ALA A 71 -15.89 3.39 10.01
CA ALA A 71 -16.22 4.40 11.01
C ALA A 71 -15.95 5.85 10.53
N ASN A 72 -15.04 6.05 9.58
CA ASN A 72 -14.92 7.31 8.86
C ASN A 72 -15.88 7.32 7.65
N ASP A 73 -16.22 8.50 7.14
CA ASP A 73 -17.24 8.63 6.09
C ASP A 73 -16.59 8.79 4.71
N VAL A 74 -16.69 7.73 3.88
CA VAL A 74 -16.22 7.76 2.49
C VAL A 74 -17.00 8.73 1.60
N ALA A 75 -18.16 9.26 2.01
CA ALA A 75 -18.83 10.35 1.30
C ALA A 75 -17.98 11.63 1.22
N LYS A 76 -16.98 11.78 2.10
CA LYS A 76 -15.98 12.86 2.03
C LYS A 76 -15.06 12.75 0.81
N LEU A 77 -14.96 11.56 0.21
CA LEU A 77 -14.17 11.30 -0.98
C LEU A 77 -14.97 11.69 -2.22
N THR A 78 -14.83 12.94 -2.63
CA THR A 78 -15.54 13.54 -3.78
C THR A 78 -14.67 13.74 -5.02
N VAL A 79 -13.36 13.54 -4.90
CA VAL A 79 -12.39 13.68 -6.00
C VAL A 79 -11.78 12.31 -6.28
N PRO A 80 -11.84 11.80 -7.53
CA PRO A 80 -11.16 10.56 -7.91
C PRO A 80 -9.69 10.54 -7.47
N GLY A 81 -9.25 9.37 -7.03
CA GLY A 81 -7.97 9.13 -6.39
C GLY A 81 -7.90 9.50 -4.91
N LYS A 82 -8.82 10.30 -4.36
CA LYS A 82 -8.73 10.72 -2.96
C LYS A 82 -8.82 9.52 -2.02
N ALA A 83 -7.93 9.52 -1.02
CA ALA A 83 -7.90 8.49 0.01
C ALA A 83 -8.29 9.04 1.39
N LEU A 84 -8.70 8.15 2.29
CA LEU A 84 -8.79 8.41 3.73
C LEU A 84 -8.35 7.20 4.55
N TYR A 85 -7.98 7.47 5.79
CA TYR A 85 -7.75 6.47 6.83
C TYR A 85 -9.03 6.23 7.64
N SER A 86 -9.32 4.97 7.96
CA SER A 86 -10.47 4.60 8.79
C SER A 86 -10.21 3.35 9.63
N GLY A 87 -10.86 3.30 10.79
CA GLY A 87 -11.10 2.02 11.46
C GLY A 87 -12.28 1.29 10.83
N MET A 88 -12.20 -0.03 10.84
CA MET A 88 -13.30 -0.98 10.59
C MET A 88 -13.65 -1.63 11.93
N LEU A 89 -14.92 -1.52 12.34
CA LEU A 89 -15.33 -1.83 13.71
C LEU A 89 -16.32 -2.99 13.77
N THR A 90 -16.31 -3.68 14.91
CA THR A 90 -17.39 -4.57 15.31
C THR A 90 -18.60 -3.77 15.80
N ALA A 91 -19.77 -4.40 15.91
CA ALA A 91 -20.98 -3.77 16.43
C ALA A 91 -20.86 -3.26 17.89
N SER A 92 -19.93 -3.81 18.68
CA SER A 92 -19.63 -3.35 20.04
C SER A 92 -18.62 -2.20 20.09
N GLY A 93 -18.13 -1.72 18.94
CA GLY A 93 -17.15 -0.64 18.83
C GLY A 93 -15.69 -1.07 18.97
N GLY A 94 -15.42 -2.37 19.14
CA GLY A 94 -14.05 -2.90 19.09
C GLY A 94 -13.48 -2.82 17.68
N VAL A 95 -12.20 -2.44 17.55
CA VAL A 95 -11.50 -2.31 16.27
C VAL A 95 -11.20 -3.70 15.70
N ILE A 96 -11.66 -3.93 14.47
CA ILE A 96 -11.29 -5.10 13.67
C ILE A 96 -9.94 -4.84 13.03
N ASP A 97 -9.84 -3.78 12.24
CA ASP A 97 -8.59 -3.33 11.63
C ASP A 97 -8.62 -1.82 11.37
N ASP A 98 -7.47 -1.26 11.07
CA ASP A 98 -7.32 0.06 10.50
C ASP A 98 -6.73 0.00 9.09
N LEU A 99 -7.23 0.87 8.20
CA LEU A 99 -7.01 0.71 6.77
C LEU A 99 -7.03 2.02 6.01
N ILE A 100 -6.51 1.99 4.79
CA ILE A 100 -6.65 3.08 3.82
C ILE A 100 -7.67 2.68 2.76
N VAL A 101 -8.57 3.60 2.43
CA VAL A 101 -9.52 3.45 1.32
C VAL A 101 -9.31 4.56 0.29
N TYR A 102 -9.28 4.19 -0.98
CA TYR A 102 -9.17 5.07 -2.14
C TYR A 102 -10.48 5.07 -2.93
N PHE A 103 -10.99 6.26 -3.23
CA PHE A 103 -12.11 6.45 -4.16
C PHE A 103 -11.56 6.64 -5.57
N LEU A 104 -11.87 5.74 -6.51
CA LEU A 104 -11.38 5.81 -7.89
C LEU A 104 -12.49 6.24 -8.86
N SER A 105 -13.67 5.66 -8.70
CA SER A 105 -14.92 6.10 -9.34
C SER A 105 -16.11 5.69 -8.46
N GLU A 106 -17.33 6.12 -8.79
CA GLU A 106 -18.52 5.77 -7.98
C GLU A 106 -18.77 4.26 -7.91
N ASP A 107 -18.28 3.52 -8.89
CA ASP A 107 -18.34 2.07 -9.01
C ASP A 107 -16.99 1.37 -8.79
N TYR A 108 -15.97 2.08 -8.27
CA TYR A 108 -14.66 1.50 -7.97
C TYR A 108 -13.98 2.15 -6.76
N PHE A 109 -13.77 1.33 -5.72
CA PHE A 109 -12.96 1.67 -4.55
C PHE A 109 -11.86 0.62 -4.36
N ARG A 110 -10.78 1.04 -3.71
CA ARG A 110 -9.69 0.16 -3.28
C ARG A 110 -9.45 0.30 -1.78
N LEU A 111 -9.30 -0.81 -1.09
CA LEU A 111 -8.88 -0.90 0.31
C LEU A 111 -7.48 -1.52 0.39
N VAL A 112 -6.68 -1.07 1.35
CA VAL A 112 -5.40 -1.69 1.73
C VAL A 112 -5.45 -1.97 3.23
N VAL A 113 -5.34 -3.26 3.59
CA VAL A 113 -5.49 -3.76 4.97
C VAL A 113 -4.22 -4.47 5.46
N ASN A 114 -4.09 -4.61 6.77
CA ASN A 114 -2.91 -5.19 7.40
C ASN A 114 -2.77 -6.70 7.08
N SER A 115 -1.52 -7.18 7.05
CA SER A 115 -1.22 -8.58 6.76
C SER A 115 -1.79 -9.55 7.81
N ALA A 116 -1.60 -9.23 9.09
CA ALA A 116 -1.99 -10.08 10.21
C ALA A 116 -3.52 -10.28 10.31
N THR A 117 -4.29 -9.35 9.73
CA THR A 117 -5.75 -9.32 9.81
C THR A 117 -6.42 -9.75 8.51
N ARG A 118 -5.68 -9.96 7.43
CA ARG A 118 -6.19 -10.33 6.10
C ARG A 118 -7.39 -11.28 6.13
N GLU A 119 -7.22 -12.49 6.66
CA GLU A 119 -8.28 -13.51 6.62
C GLU A 119 -9.52 -13.10 7.44
N LYS A 120 -9.30 -12.43 8.57
CA LYS A 120 -10.38 -11.90 9.42
C LYS A 120 -11.13 -10.77 8.70
N ASP A 121 -10.39 -9.89 8.04
CA ASP A 121 -10.95 -8.72 7.36
C ASP A 121 -11.72 -9.13 6.11
N LEU A 122 -11.17 -10.05 5.30
CA LEU A 122 -11.86 -10.59 4.13
C LEU A 122 -13.15 -11.31 4.54
N ALA A 123 -13.11 -12.17 5.56
CA ALA A 123 -14.30 -12.85 6.06
C ALA A 123 -15.38 -11.85 6.54
N TRP A 124 -14.96 -10.82 7.28
CA TRP A 124 -15.86 -9.78 7.76
C TRP A 124 -16.47 -8.96 6.61
N ILE A 125 -15.63 -8.48 5.70
CA ILE A 125 -16.03 -7.69 4.54
C ILE A 125 -17.02 -8.48 3.68
N THR A 126 -16.70 -9.73 3.32
CA THR A 126 -17.57 -10.59 2.53
C THR A 126 -18.92 -10.74 3.21
N GLN A 127 -18.94 -11.12 4.50
CA GLN A 127 -20.18 -11.27 5.27
C GLN A 127 -21.03 -9.99 5.28
N GLN A 128 -20.42 -8.81 5.49
CA GLN A 128 -21.16 -7.54 5.52
C GLN A 128 -21.62 -7.08 4.12
N SER A 129 -20.97 -7.58 3.06
CA SER A 129 -21.24 -7.17 1.67
C SER A 129 -22.35 -7.96 0.98
N ASP A 130 -22.81 -9.09 1.54
CA ASP A 130 -23.73 -10.05 0.91
C ASP A 130 -24.99 -9.39 0.28
N SER A 131 -25.58 -8.39 0.93
CA SER A 131 -26.79 -7.70 0.45
C SER A 131 -26.55 -6.57 -0.54
N TYR A 132 -25.29 -6.27 -0.87
CA TYR A 132 -24.91 -5.12 -1.70
C TYR A 132 -24.61 -5.49 -3.14
N GLY A 133 -24.38 -6.79 -3.44
CA GLY A 133 -24.12 -7.26 -4.80
C GLY A 133 -22.82 -6.71 -5.38
N LEU A 134 -21.77 -6.63 -4.56
CA LEU A 134 -20.46 -6.12 -4.95
C LEU A 134 -19.59 -7.25 -5.51
N GLU A 135 -18.76 -6.92 -6.49
CA GLU A 135 -17.62 -7.74 -6.87
C GLU A 135 -16.42 -7.30 -6.01
N ILE A 136 -15.80 -8.26 -5.33
CA ILE A 136 -14.68 -8.03 -4.41
C ILE A 136 -13.51 -8.88 -4.89
N THR A 137 -12.41 -8.21 -5.25
CA THR A 137 -11.24 -8.85 -5.84
C THR A 137 -10.02 -8.61 -4.96
N VAL A 138 -9.45 -9.68 -4.44
CA VAL A 138 -8.17 -9.62 -3.71
C VAL A 138 -7.03 -9.58 -4.72
N ARG A 139 -6.17 -8.57 -4.62
CA ARG A 139 -5.12 -8.26 -5.61
C ARG A 139 -3.77 -8.86 -5.22
N ASP A 140 -3.73 -10.18 -5.05
CA ASP A 140 -2.49 -10.91 -4.77
C ASP A 140 -1.52 -10.93 -5.97
N ASP A 141 -1.98 -10.46 -7.14
CA ASP A 141 -1.17 -10.23 -8.33
C ASP A 141 -0.27 -8.98 -8.21
N LEU A 142 -0.43 -8.18 -7.16
CA LEU A 142 0.33 -6.95 -6.94
C LEU A 142 1.28 -7.04 -5.75
N SER A 143 2.48 -6.49 -5.93
CA SER A 143 3.39 -6.13 -4.86
C SER A 143 3.22 -4.66 -4.49
N LEU A 144 3.69 -4.26 -3.31
CA LEU A 144 3.59 -2.88 -2.83
C LEU A 144 4.89 -2.43 -2.17
N ILE A 145 5.47 -1.35 -2.68
CA ILE A 145 6.71 -0.76 -2.16
C ILE A 145 6.43 0.64 -1.63
N ALA A 146 6.74 0.89 -0.37
CA ALA A 146 6.66 2.22 0.23
C ALA A 146 8.01 2.92 0.11
N VAL A 147 8.09 4.03 -0.62
CA VAL A 147 9.29 4.87 -0.78
C VAL A 147 9.09 6.17 0.00
N GLN A 148 9.87 6.38 1.05
CA GLN A 148 9.56 7.35 2.11
C GLN A 148 10.80 8.20 2.46
N GLY A 149 10.58 9.50 2.67
CA GLY A 149 11.61 10.46 3.04
C GLY A 149 11.57 11.75 2.23
N PRO A 150 12.28 12.81 2.66
CA PRO A 150 12.22 14.13 2.02
C PRO A 150 12.62 14.12 0.53
N LYS A 151 13.44 13.15 0.08
CA LYS A 151 13.84 12.99 -1.33
C LYS A 151 13.22 11.77 -2.03
N ALA A 152 12.31 11.06 -1.36
CA ALA A 152 11.70 9.83 -1.87
C ALA A 152 10.99 10.05 -3.21
N LYS A 153 10.16 11.10 -3.30
CA LYS A 153 9.38 11.38 -4.51
C LYS A 153 10.28 11.73 -5.70
N GLU A 154 11.32 12.52 -5.47
CA GLU A 154 12.30 12.89 -6.49
C GLU A 154 13.01 11.64 -7.04
N LYS A 155 13.55 10.81 -6.16
CA LYS A 155 14.26 9.57 -6.54
C LYS A 155 13.34 8.57 -7.26
N ALA A 156 12.14 8.31 -6.73
CA ALA A 156 11.18 7.42 -7.36
C ALA A 156 10.73 7.93 -8.74
N ALA A 157 10.54 9.24 -8.91
CA ALA A 157 10.13 9.84 -10.18
C ALA A 157 11.18 9.69 -11.31
N THR A 158 12.43 9.39 -10.99
CA THR A 158 13.45 9.08 -12.01
C THR A 158 13.19 7.75 -12.72
N LEU A 159 12.46 6.82 -12.10
CA LEU A 159 12.06 5.54 -12.70
C LEU A 159 10.76 5.64 -13.51
N PHE A 160 10.00 6.71 -13.34
CA PHE A 160 8.71 6.87 -13.99
C PHE A 160 8.86 7.21 -15.47
N THR A 161 7.86 6.83 -16.26
CA THR A 161 7.65 7.37 -17.61
C THR A 161 7.15 8.82 -17.54
N ASP A 162 7.17 9.54 -18.67
CA ASP A 162 6.62 10.91 -18.72
C ASP A 162 5.12 10.94 -18.35
N ALA A 163 4.35 9.96 -18.79
CA ALA A 163 2.93 9.85 -18.44
C ALA A 163 2.72 9.63 -16.93
N GLN A 164 3.54 8.79 -16.29
CA GLN A 164 3.50 8.57 -14.84
C GLN A 164 3.93 9.82 -14.07
N ARG A 165 4.97 10.54 -14.52
CA ARG A 165 5.38 11.82 -13.94
C ARG A 165 4.25 12.86 -14.01
N GLN A 166 3.61 12.97 -15.16
CA GLN A 166 2.47 13.87 -15.35
C GLN A 166 1.29 13.51 -14.46
N ALA A 167 1.00 12.21 -14.29
CA ALA A 167 -0.11 11.75 -13.44
C ALA A 167 0.07 12.12 -11.95
N VAL A 168 1.31 12.19 -11.47
CA VAL A 168 1.62 12.50 -10.06
C VAL A 168 2.07 13.95 -9.84
N GLU A 169 2.15 14.76 -10.90
CA GLU A 169 2.59 16.15 -10.81
C GLU A 169 1.67 16.96 -9.89
N GLY A 170 2.25 17.58 -8.85
CA GLY A 170 1.48 18.34 -7.85
C GLY A 170 0.51 17.50 -7.02
N MET A 171 0.60 16.15 -7.06
CA MET A 171 -0.30 15.26 -6.33
C MET A 171 -0.19 15.49 -4.82
N LYS A 172 -1.30 15.92 -4.23
CA LYS A 172 -1.43 16.23 -2.80
C LYS A 172 -1.39 14.95 -1.95
N PRO A 173 -1.10 15.03 -0.64
CA PRO A 173 -1.19 13.87 0.26
C PRO A 173 -2.55 13.18 0.23
N PHE A 174 -2.57 11.87 0.48
CA PHE A 174 -3.78 11.03 0.47
C PHE A 174 -4.50 11.07 -0.88
N PHE A 175 -3.76 10.81 -1.95
CA PHE A 175 -4.29 10.52 -3.28
C PHE A 175 -3.59 9.28 -3.85
N GLY A 176 -4.29 8.51 -4.67
CA GLY A 176 -3.75 7.40 -5.44
C GLY A 176 -4.20 7.49 -6.90
N VAL A 177 -3.33 7.15 -7.83
CA VAL A 177 -3.62 7.17 -9.27
C VAL A 177 -3.02 5.94 -9.95
N GLN A 178 -3.80 5.33 -10.84
CA GLN A 178 -3.30 4.30 -11.74
C GLN A 178 -2.66 4.98 -12.96
N ALA A 179 -1.39 4.69 -13.23
CA ALA A 179 -0.63 5.25 -14.34
C ALA A 179 0.19 4.13 -15.04
N GLY A 180 -0.41 3.55 -16.08
CA GLY A 180 0.08 2.30 -16.66
C GLY A 180 -0.05 1.17 -15.63
N ASP A 181 1.02 0.40 -15.45
CA ASP A 181 1.04 -0.72 -14.50
C ASP A 181 1.23 -0.30 -13.04
N LEU A 182 1.57 0.98 -12.79
CA LEU A 182 1.82 1.49 -11.44
C LEU A 182 0.55 2.12 -10.85
N PHE A 183 0.17 1.68 -9.66
CA PHE A 183 -0.70 2.45 -8.78
C PHE A 183 0.17 3.26 -7.81
N ILE A 184 0.21 4.58 -7.98
CA ILE A 184 1.09 5.46 -7.20
C ILE A 184 0.24 6.26 -6.23
N ALA A 185 0.51 6.12 -4.94
CA ALA A 185 -0.22 6.79 -3.87
C ALA A 185 0.68 7.68 -3.00
N THR A 186 0.20 8.86 -2.63
CA THR A 186 0.86 9.78 -1.68
C THR A 186 0.45 9.48 -0.23
N THR A 187 0.62 8.22 0.15
CA THR A 187 0.40 7.66 1.49
C THR A 187 1.71 7.12 2.05
N GLY A 188 1.68 6.69 3.31
CA GLY A 188 2.86 6.16 3.99
C GLY A 188 2.70 6.12 5.50
N TYR A 189 3.61 5.41 6.16
CA TYR A 189 3.56 5.11 7.59
C TYR A 189 4.74 5.69 8.39
N THR A 190 5.40 6.72 7.84
CA THR A 190 6.68 7.21 8.39
C THR A 190 6.62 8.62 8.97
N GLY A 191 5.56 9.39 8.66
CA GLY A 191 5.48 10.82 8.93
C GLY A 191 6.21 11.71 7.92
N GLU A 192 6.92 11.13 6.95
CA GLU A 192 7.55 11.86 5.84
C GLU A 192 6.67 11.89 4.60
N ALA A 193 7.02 12.76 3.66
CA ALA A 193 6.53 12.65 2.30
C ALA A 193 7.06 11.36 1.64
N GLY A 194 6.30 10.83 0.69
CA GLY A 194 6.67 9.63 -0.03
C GLY A 194 5.63 9.18 -1.04
N TYR A 195 5.88 8.00 -1.59
CA TYR A 195 4.92 7.23 -2.35
C TYR A 195 4.76 5.82 -1.76
N GLU A 196 3.58 5.24 -1.93
CA GLU A 196 3.36 3.80 -1.94
C GLU A 196 3.02 3.40 -3.37
N ILE A 197 3.73 2.41 -3.91
CA ILE A 197 3.68 2.06 -5.33
C ILE A 197 3.30 0.60 -5.45
N ALA A 198 2.07 0.34 -5.89
CA ALA A 198 1.61 -1.01 -6.21
C ALA A 198 1.89 -1.32 -7.68
N LEU A 199 2.36 -2.52 -7.98
CA LEU A 199 2.75 -2.95 -9.32
C LEU A 199 2.66 -4.47 -9.46
N PRO A 200 2.57 -5.02 -10.68
CA PRO A 200 2.57 -6.47 -10.89
C PRO A 200 3.78 -7.15 -10.25
N ASN A 201 3.56 -8.33 -9.66
CA ASN A 201 4.59 -9.08 -8.95
C ASN A 201 5.86 -9.32 -9.79
N GLU A 202 5.69 -9.59 -11.09
CA GLU A 202 6.78 -9.80 -12.04
C GLU A 202 7.64 -8.56 -12.30
N GLN A 203 7.14 -7.36 -12.01
CA GLN A 203 7.87 -6.09 -12.17
C GLN A 203 8.55 -5.63 -10.87
N ALA A 204 8.16 -6.21 -9.72
CA ALA A 204 8.60 -5.75 -8.40
C ALA A 204 10.13 -5.77 -8.23
N VAL A 205 10.78 -6.86 -8.68
CA VAL A 205 12.24 -7.03 -8.54
C VAL A 205 13.01 -5.96 -9.30
N ASP A 206 12.65 -5.69 -10.55
CA ASP A 206 13.34 -4.71 -11.38
C ASP A 206 13.08 -3.29 -10.88
N PHE A 207 11.86 -3.00 -10.42
CA PHE A 207 11.54 -1.72 -9.81
C PHE A 207 12.31 -1.47 -8.51
N TRP A 208 12.40 -2.47 -7.64
CA TRP A 208 13.21 -2.41 -6.40
C TRP A 208 14.68 -2.14 -6.69
N ARG A 209 15.26 -2.84 -7.69
CA ARG A 209 16.65 -2.60 -8.12
C ARG A 209 16.85 -1.19 -8.66
N GLY A 210 15.93 -0.70 -9.49
CA GLY A 210 15.98 0.68 -9.97
C GLY A 210 15.96 1.71 -8.83
N LEU A 211 15.20 1.45 -7.76
CA LEU A 211 15.18 2.32 -6.57
C LEU A 211 16.51 2.27 -5.81
N LEU A 212 17.14 1.10 -5.67
CA LEU A 212 18.50 0.98 -5.13
C LEU A 212 19.50 1.81 -5.94
N ASP A 213 19.45 1.71 -7.27
CA ASP A 213 20.35 2.44 -8.18
C ASP A 213 20.11 3.96 -8.11
N ALA A 214 18.87 4.40 -7.86
CA ALA A 214 18.52 5.79 -7.57
C ALA A 214 18.94 6.25 -6.15
N GLY A 215 19.60 5.37 -5.39
CA GLY A 215 20.10 5.64 -4.05
C GLY A 215 18.99 5.71 -3.00
N VAL A 216 17.92 4.92 -3.14
CA VAL A 216 16.91 4.71 -2.11
C VAL A 216 17.36 3.54 -1.24
N LYS A 217 17.53 3.77 0.07
CA LYS A 217 18.06 2.74 0.97
C LYS A 217 16.97 1.71 1.32
N PRO A 218 17.24 0.39 1.29
CA PRO A 218 16.28 -0.60 1.78
C PRO A 218 16.15 -0.50 3.31
N CYS A 219 14.94 -0.58 3.83
CA CYS A 219 14.58 -0.47 5.25
C CYS A 219 13.63 -1.61 5.65
N GLY A 220 13.87 -2.19 6.84
CA GLY A 220 13.04 -3.23 7.44
C GLY A 220 11.86 -2.71 8.23
#